data_AF-A0A453QYE2-F1
#
_entry.id   AF-A0A453QYE2-F1
#
_cell.length_a   1.000
_cell.length_b   1.000
_cell.length_c   1.000
_cell.angle_alpha   90.00
_cell.angle_beta   90.00
_cell.angle_gamma   90.00
#
_symmetry.space_group_name_H-M   'P 1'
#
loop_
_entity.id
_entity.type
_entity.pdbx_description
1 polymer ?
#
loop_
_entity_poly.entity_id
_entity_poly.type
_entity_poly.pdbx_seq_one_letter_code
_entity_poly.pdbx_strand_id
1 'polypeptide(L)'
;QLSIGASLCGRARASEMSQSQSPSPVVKLGTWGGDDGVAHDITVAPQRLESITIRWGKVLDSVGFTYRDKDKQLHTAGPWGGAGGEKEDPDTVTLGPSEYITQVDWSVGPFKLKEIELCITSIKFVTNQATYGPFGHTVDSTHYSLPVLNNGSVVGMFGRAGDYLHAIGFYVLPF
;
A
#
# COMPACT_ATOMS: atom_id res chain seq x y z
N GLN A 1 17.53 -1.16 77.10
CA GLN A 1 17.94 -1.76 75.81
C GLN A 1 16.94 -1.25 74.78
N LEU A 2 17.40 -0.41 73.81
CA LEU A 2 17.54 -0.74 72.37
C LEU A 2 16.23 -1.30 71.78
N SER A 3 15.62 -0.81 70.70
CA SER A 3 16.11 -0.06 69.53
C SER A 3 14.92 0.55 68.78
N ILE A 4 15.23 1.58 68.01
CA ILE A 4 14.50 2.19 66.89
C ILE A 4 14.07 1.14 65.85
N GLY A 5 12.95 1.38 65.19
CA GLY A 5 12.55 0.70 63.95
C GLY A 5 11.36 1.37 63.26
N ALA A 6 11.63 2.41 62.46
CA ALA A 6 10.68 2.88 61.45
C ALA A 6 10.63 1.86 60.30
N SER A 7 9.45 1.53 59.79
CA SER A 7 9.30 0.91 58.47
C SER A 7 8.34 1.73 57.62
N LEU A 8 8.93 2.33 56.58
CA LEU A 8 8.27 2.97 55.46
C LEU A 8 7.63 1.91 54.52
N CYS A 9 6.74 2.41 53.66
CA CYS A 9 6.32 1.86 52.37
C CYS A 9 5.31 0.68 52.39
N GLY A 10 4.31 0.63 51.51
CA GLY A 10 4.19 1.32 50.22
C GLY A 10 2.76 1.60 49.82
N ARG A 11 2.58 2.74 49.14
CA ARG A 11 1.45 2.94 48.23
C ARG A 11 1.54 1.84 47.17
N ALA A 12 0.47 1.08 47.00
CA ALA A 12 0.30 0.26 45.82
C ALA A 12 0.36 1.19 44.60
N ARG A 13 1.46 1.15 43.85
CA ARG A 13 1.45 1.62 42.46
C ARG A 13 0.50 0.70 41.73
N ALA A 14 -0.60 1.26 41.21
CA ALA A 14 -1.26 0.64 40.08
C ALA A 14 -0.19 0.53 38.99
N SER A 15 0.24 -0.69 38.69
CA SER A 15 1.07 -0.96 37.52
C SER A 15 0.24 -0.56 36.31
N GLU A 16 0.66 0.48 35.60
CA GLU A 16 0.22 0.72 34.24
C GLU A 16 0.48 -0.58 33.47
N MET A 17 -0.61 -1.26 33.10
CA MET A 17 -0.54 -2.35 32.14
C MET A 17 -0.04 -1.73 30.85
N SER A 18 1.25 -1.95 30.57
CA SER A 18 1.78 -1.89 29.22
C SER A 18 0.88 -2.78 28.36
N GLN A 19 -0.08 -2.17 27.66
CA GLN A 19 -0.76 -2.83 26.57
C GLN A 19 0.31 -3.01 25.51
N SER A 20 0.92 -4.19 25.46
CA SER A 20 1.53 -4.67 24.24
C SER A 20 0.40 -4.77 23.22
N GLN A 21 0.15 -3.69 22.49
CA GLN A 21 -0.68 -3.75 21.30
C GLN A 21 0.04 -4.72 20.36
N SER A 22 -0.49 -5.94 20.25
CA SER A 22 -0.20 -6.78 19.10
C SER A 22 -0.51 -5.93 17.86
N PRO A 23 0.40 -5.81 16.88
CA PRO A 23 0.13 -4.98 15.72
C PRO A 23 -1.20 -5.41 15.09
N SER A 24 -2.07 -4.44 14.84
CA SER A 24 -3.33 -4.68 14.13
C SER A 24 -3.02 -5.47 12.86
N PRO A 25 -3.71 -6.60 12.61
CA PRO A 25 -3.42 -7.41 11.45
C PRO A 25 -3.66 -6.57 10.18
N VAL A 26 -2.71 -6.62 9.26
CA VAL A 26 -2.85 -5.98 7.95
C VAL A 26 -4.02 -6.65 7.21
N VAL A 27 -4.96 -5.84 6.73
CA VAL A 27 -6.13 -6.29 5.97
C VAL A 27 -5.76 -6.37 4.49
N LYS A 28 -6.11 -7.48 3.84
CA LYS A 28 -5.88 -7.69 2.41
C LYS A 28 -7.19 -7.57 1.63
N LEU A 29 -7.27 -6.62 0.71
CA LEU A 29 -8.48 -6.31 -0.06
C LEU A 29 -8.26 -6.47 -1.57
N GLY A 30 -9.20 -7.10 -2.27
CA GLY A 30 -9.17 -7.30 -3.72
C GLY A 30 -8.95 -8.76 -4.14
N THR A 31 -8.50 -9.05 -5.37
CA THR A 31 -8.10 -8.09 -6.42
C THR A 31 -9.26 -7.57 -7.26
N TRP A 32 -9.09 -6.41 -7.89
CA TRP A 32 -9.96 -5.89 -8.94
C TRP A 32 -9.18 -5.84 -10.25
N GLY A 33 -9.80 -6.25 -11.36
CA GLY A 33 -9.13 -6.33 -12.66
C GLY A 33 -9.53 -7.56 -13.45
N GLY A 34 -8.69 -7.94 -14.41
CA GLY A 34 -8.81 -9.18 -15.19
C GLY A 34 -7.99 -10.34 -14.62
N ASP A 35 -8.26 -11.55 -15.14
CA ASP A 35 -7.62 -12.80 -14.71
C ASP A 35 -6.33 -13.13 -15.49
N ASP A 36 -5.96 -12.32 -16.46
CA ASP A 36 -4.73 -12.46 -17.24
C ASP A 36 -3.46 -12.25 -16.38
N GLY A 37 -2.30 -12.57 -16.96
CA GLY A 37 -1.00 -12.42 -16.31
C GLY A 37 -0.75 -13.39 -15.15
N VAL A 38 0.34 -13.15 -14.42
CA VAL A 38 0.79 -13.97 -13.28
C VAL A 38 0.45 -13.25 -11.97
N ALA A 39 0.00 -14.02 -10.97
CA ALA A 39 -0.24 -13.49 -9.64
C ALA A 39 1.07 -13.10 -8.94
N HIS A 40 1.09 -11.91 -8.38
CA HIS A 40 2.21 -11.37 -7.62
C HIS A 40 1.76 -10.94 -6.23
N ASP A 41 2.58 -11.27 -5.24
CA ASP A 41 2.32 -10.95 -3.85
C ASP A 41 3.64 -10.81 -3.08
N ILE A 42 3.59 -10.09 -1.97
CA ILE A 42 4.70 -9.95 -1.04
C ILE A 42 4.62 -11.04 0.03
N THR A 43 5.79 -11.50 0.50
CA THR A 43 5.90 -12.57 1.50
C THR A 43 6.15 -12.05 2.92
N VAL A 44 6.55 -10.78 3.05
CA VAL A 44 6.79 -10.11 4.33
C VAL A 44 5.71 -9.07 4.56
N ALA A 45 5.04 -9.14 5.72
CA ALA A 45 3.93 -8.26 6.05
C ALA A 45 4.35 -6.78 6.08
N PRO A 46 3.68 -5.89 5.31
CA PRO A 46 4.03 -4.49 5.25
C PRO A 46 3.50 -3.73 6.47
N GLN A 47 4.20 -2.68 6.88
CA GLN A 47 3.79 -1.77 7.96
C GLN A 47 3.80 -0.30 7.53
N ARG A 48 4.66 0.06 6.57
CA ARG A 48 4.71 1.43 6.04
C ARG A 48 5.15 1.41 4.59
N LEU A 49 4.35 2.01 3.71
CA LEU A 49 4.77 2.26 2.33
C LEU A 49 5.79 3.40 2.30
N GLU A 50 6.84 3.27 1.50
CA GLU A 50 7.93 4.26 1.38
C GLU A 50 7.93 4.93 0.01
N SER A 51 7.79 4.13 -1.04
CA SER A 51 7.70 4.65 -2.40
C SER A 51 6.84 3.77 -3.30
N ILE A 52 6.33 4.36 -4.37
CA ILE A 52 5.61 3.68 -5.44
C ILE A 52 6.25 4.11 -6.76
N THR A 53 6.59 3.16 -7.62
CA THR A 53 7.17 3.39 -8.95
C THR A 53 6.23 2.79 -10.00
N ILE A 54 5.81 3.59 -10.99
CA ILE A 54 4.77 3.22 -11.96
C ILE A 54 5.25 3.50 -13.36
N ARG A 55 5.09 2.53 -14.25
CA ARG A 55 5.11 2.76 -15.71
C ARG A 55 3.70 2.77 -16.24
N TRP A 56 3.43 3.75 -17.08
CA TRP A 56 2.11 3.94 -17.65
C TRP A 56 2.18 4.66 -18.98
N GLY A 57 1.16 4.40 -19.80
CA GLY A 57 0.83 5.16 -20.99
C GLY A 57 -0.68 5.17 -21.10
N LYS A 58 -1.24 4.48 -22.10
CA LYS A 58 -2.71 4.34 -22.23
C LYS A 58 -3.35 3.62 -21.03
N VAL A 59 -2.63 2.69 -20.41
CA VAL A 59 -3.00 1.92 -19.22
C VAL A 59 -1.76 1.78 -18.31
N LEU A 60 -1.87 1.09 -17.17
CA LEU A 60 -0.69 0.78 -16.37
C LEU A 60 0.08 -0.40 -16.97
N ASP A 61 1.36 -0.17 -17.27
CA ASP A 61 2.30 -1.18 -17.74
C ASP A 61 2.88 -1.95 -16.55
N SER A 62 3.34 -1.26 -15.51
CA SER A 62 3.87 -1.91 -14.30
C SER A 62 3.77 -1.06 -13.04
N VAL A 63 3.82 -1.76 -11.90
CA VAL A 63 3.91 -1.17 -10.56
C VAL A 63 5.00 -1.84 -9.75
N GLY A 64 5.82 -1.05 -9.08
CA GLY A 64 6.75 -1.47 -8.04
C GLY A 64 6.58 -0.58 -6.82
N PHE A 65 7.04 -1.04 -5.66
CA PHE A 65 6.99 -0.25 -4.44
C PHE A 65 8.04 -0.71 -3.43
N THR A 66 8.36 0.19 -2.50
CA THR A 66 9.16 -0.14 -1.33
C THR A 66 8.37 0.07 -0.06
N TYR A 67 8.64 -0.74 0.96
CA TYR A 67 7.92 -0.69 2.22
C TYR A 67 8.78 -1.15 3.40
N ARG A 68 8.41 -0.76 4.60
CA ARG A 68 9.00 -1.23 5.85
C ARG A 68 8.14 -2.31 6.48
N ASP A 69 8.77 -3.34 7.03
CA ASP A 69 8.11 -4.31 7.90
C ASP A 69 8.08 -3.86 9.38
N LYS A 70 7.62 -4.75 10.27
CA LYS A 70 7.55 -4.52 11.72
C LYS A 70 8.91 -4.24 12.37
N ASP A 71 9.98 -4.76 11.78
CA ASP A 71 11.36 -4.62 12.25
C ASP A 71 12.06 -3.43 11.58
N LYS A 72 11.28 -2.60 10.86
CA LYS A 72 11.71 -1.42 10.10
C LYS A 72 12.72 -1.78 8.99
N GLN A 73 12.75 -3.02 8.54
CA GLN A 73 13.58 -3.43 7.40
C GLN A 73 12.90 -2.97 6.11
N LEU A 74 13.70 -2.44 5.18
CA LEU A 74 13.21 -1.99 3.88
C LEU A 74 13.13 -3.19 2.93
N HIS A 75 11.97 -3.36 2.31
CA HIS A 75 11.68 -4.36 1.31
C HIS A 75 11.34 -3.69 -0.02
N THR A 76 11.66 -4.35 -1.13
CA THR A 76 11.30 -3.91 -2.48
C THR A 76 10.43 -4.98 -3.13
N ALA A 77 9.33 -4.56 -3.72
CA ALA A 77 8.41 -5.41 -4.47
C ALA A 77 8.28 -4.90 -5.91
N GLY A 78 8.28 -5.82 -6.88
CA GLY A 78 8.19 -5.50 -8.29
C GLY A 78 9.51 -5.01 -8.91
N PRO A 79 9.45 -4.36 -10.09
CA PRO A 79 8.21 -4.01 -10.81
C PRO A 79 7.46 -5.27 -11.28
N TRP A 80 6.15 -5.29 -11.10
CA TRP A 80 5.24 -6.27 -11.67
C TRP A 80 4.58 -5.67 -12.90
N GLY A 81 4.78 -6.27 -14.06
CA GLY A 81 4.35 -5.73 -15.34
C GLY A 81 5.50 -5.58 -16.34
N GLY A 82 5.21 -4.94 -17.47
CA GLY A 82 6.17 -4.71 -18.55
C GLY A 82 7.02 -3.44 -18.41
N ALA A 83 8.00 -3.32 -19.30
CA ALA A 83 8.89 -2.17 -19.43
C ALA A 83 8.34 -1.04 -20.32
N GLY A 84 7.06 -1.11 -20.71
CA GLY A 84 6.41 -0.14 -21.58
C GLY A 84 6.12 1.20 -20.90
N GLY A 85 5.03 1.85 -21.31
CA GLY A 85 4.68 3.21 -20.92
C GLY A 85 5.11 4.29 -21.91
N GLU A 86 4.64 5.51 -21.69
CA GLU A 86 4.89 6.65 -22.59
C GLU A 86 6.27 7.29 -22.37
N LYS A 87 6.79 7.23 -21.14
CA LYS A 87 8.07 7.81 -20.75
C LYS A 87 9.19 6.76 -20.72
N GLU A 88 10.41 7.23 -21.01
CA GLU A 88 11.62 6.41 -20.85
C GLU A 88 11.83 6.01 -19.39
N ASP A 89 11.63 6.92 -18.44
CA ASP A 89 11.75 6.67 -17.00
C ASP A 89 10.36 6.49 -16.34
N PRO A 90 10.24 5.62 -15.31
CA PRO A 90 9.00 5.49 -14.55
C PRO A 90 8.73 6.70 -13.65
N ASP A 91 7.47 7.00 -13.40
CA ASP A 91 7.10 7.99 -12.37
C ASP A 91 7.27 7.36 -10.99
N THR A 92 7.94 8.07 -10.07
CA THR A 92 8.14 7.61 -8.69
C THR A 92 7.56 8.60 -7.69
N VAL A 93 6.70 8.08 -6.82
CA VAL A 93 6.15 8.77 -5.66
C VAL A 93 6.94 8.33 -4.44
N THR A 94 7.63 9.27 -3.78
CA THR A 94 8.35 9.02 -2.52
C THR A 94 7.60 9.70 -1.39
N LEU A 95 7.18 8.93 -0.39
CA LEU A 95 6.39 9.44 0.73
C LEU A 95 7.31 10.06 1.79
N GLY A 96 7.00 11.28 2.22
CA GLY A 96 7.68 11.92 3.34
C GLY A 96 7.55 11.12 4.66
N PRO A 97 8.37 11.39 5.69
CA PRO A 97 8.38 10.59 6.92
C PRO A 97 7.03 10.44 7.64
N SER A 98 6.18 11.47 7.56
CA SER A 98 4.82 11.49 8.14
C SER A 98 3.72 11.44 7.07
N GLU A 99 4.09 11.11 5.84
CA GLU A 99 3.15 10.97 4.73
C GLU A 99 2.74 9.51 4.58
N TYR A 100 1.45 9.29 4.36
CA TYR A 100 0.86 7.96 4.18
C TYR A 100 -0.38 8.04 3.27
N ILE A 101 -0.66 6.94 2.57
CA ILE A 101 -1.79 6.84 1.65
C ILE A 101 -3.09 6.74 2.44
N THR A 102 -3.98 7.70 2.25
CA THR A 102 -5.32 7.76 2.87
C THR A 102 -6.40 7.29 1.91
N GLN A 103 -6.16 7.32 0.60
CA GLN A 103 -7.10 6.80 -0.39
C GLN A 103 -6.36 6.37 -1.67
N VAL A 104 -6.88 5.34 -2.31
CA VAL A 104 -6.51 4.96 -3.67
C VAL A 104 -7.75 4.98 -4.54
N ASP A 105 -7.69 5.67 -5.66
CA ASP A 105 -8.68 5.59 -6.73
C ASP A 105 -8.06 4.84 -7.90
N TRP A 106 -8.78 3.89 -8.49
CA TRP A 106 -8.32 3.18 -9.68
C TRP A 106 -9.47 2.91 -10.63
N SER A 107 -9.15 2.59 -11.87
CA SER A 107 -10.14 2.19 -12.85
C SER A 107 -9.76 0.90 -13.55
N VAL A 108 -10.78 0.11 -13.88
CA VAL A 108 -10.64 -1.16 -14.61
C VAL A 108 -11.39 -1.06 -15.92
N GLY A 109 -10.76 -1.42 -17.02
CA GLY A 109 -11.37 -1.37 -18.34
C GLY A 109 -10.56 -2.09 -19.41
N PRO A 110 -11.09 -2.14 -20.65
CA PRO A 110 -10.45 -2.83 -21.76
C PRO A 110 -9.27 -2.03 -22.32
N PHE A 111 -8.22 -2.74 -22.72
CA PHE A 111 -7.16 -2.19 -23.56
C PHE A 111 -7.23 -2.78 -24.96
N LYS A 112 -8.18 -2.26 -25.76
CA LYS A 112 -8.55 -2.77 -27.09
C LYS A 112 -7.36 -2.91 -28.06
N LEU A 113 -6.36 -2.05 -27.97
CA LEU A 113 -5.16 -2.09 -28.84
C LEU A 113 -4.35 -3.39 -28.67
N LYS A 114 -4.47 -4.03 -27.51
CA LYS A 114 -3.78 -5.26 -27.15
C LYS A 114 -4.72 -6.42 -26.87
N GLU A 115 -6.00 -6.29 -27.25
CA GLU A 115 -7.02 -7.32 -27.09
C GLU A 115 -7.20 -7.78 -25.62
N ILE A 116 -6.92 -6.89 -24.65
CA ILE A 116 -7.11 -7.16 -23.22
C ILE A 116 -8.50 -6.69 -22.81
N GLU A 117 -9.29 -7.60 -22.23
CA GLU A 117 -10.68 -7.32 -21.82
C GLU A 117 -10.75 -6.45 -20.55
N LEU A 118 -9.93 -6.77 -19.53
CA LEU A 118 -9.87 -6.02 -18.28
C LEU A 118 -8.41 -5.88 -17.81
N CYS A 119 -8.00 -4.63 -17.59
CA CYS A 119 -6.75 -4.26 -16.94
C CYS A 119 -6.93 -3.00 -16.10
N ILE A 120 -5.93 -2.65 -15.29
CA ILE A 120 -5.95 -1.38 -14.58
C ILE A 120 -5.59 -0.27 -15.56
N THR A 121 -6.57 0.58 -15.85
CA THR A 121 -6.43 1.64 -16.86
C THR A 121 -5.91 2.93 -16.26
N SER A 122 -6.24 3.20 -15.00
CA SER A 122 -5.64 4.32 -14.26
C SER A 122 -5.57 4.06 -12.75
N ILE A 123 -4.66 4.77 -12.08
CA ILE A 123 -4.54 4.78 -10.62
C ILE A 123 -4.10 6.15 -10.10
N LYS A 124 -4.65 6.56 -8.97
CA LYS A 124 -4.34 7.82 -8.29
C LYS A 124 -4.21 7.55 -6.79
N PHE A 125 -3.17 8.11 -6.20
CA PHE A 125 -2.89 7.98 -4.77
C PHE A 125 -3.15 9.30 -4.08
N VAL A 126 -3.96 9.27 -3.03
CA VAL A 126 -4.22 10.43 -2.17
C VAL A 126 -3.57 10.14 -0.82
N THR A 127 -2.80 11.10 -0.32
CA THR A 127 -2.12 11.03 0.96
C THR A 127 -2.71 12.05 1.93
N ASN A 128 -2.25 12.02 3.17
CA ASN A 128 -2.54 13.08 4.13
C ASN A 128 -1.88 14.43 3.80
N GLN A 129 -1.05 14.52 2.74
CA GLN A 129 -0.32 15.75 2.37
C GLN A 129 -0.52 16.18 0.92
N ALA A 130 -0.76 15.25 0.01
CA ALA A 130 -0.74 15.48 -1.43
C ALA A 130 -1.60 14.48 -2.21
N THR A 131 -1.69 14.68 -3.52
CA THR A 131 -2.31 13.74 -4.46
C THR A 131 -1.33 13.50 -5.61
N TYR A 132 -1.18 12.23 -6.00
CA TYR A 132 -0.28 11.77 -7.06
C TYR A 132 -1.06 11.04 -8.14
N GLY A 133 -0.78 11.39 -9.39
CA GLY A 133 -1.52 10.91 -10.56
C GLY A 133 -2.73 11.80 -10.92
N PRO A 134 -3.74 11.26 -11.63
CA PRO A 134 -3.83 9.87 -12.06
C PRO A 134 -2.70 9.50 -13.02
N PHE A 135 -2.22 8.27 -12.88
CA PHE A 135 -1.35 7.60 -13.84
C PHE A 135 -2.23 6.71 -14.71
N GLY A 136 -2.08 6.76 -16.03
CA GLY A 136 -2.94 6.08 -16.99
C GLY A 136 -4.16 6.92 -17.42
N HIS A 137 -5.09 6.31 -18.17
CA HIS A 137 -6.28 6.99 -18.69
C HIS A 137 -7.56 6.19 -18.41
N THR A 138 -8.69 6.89 -18.26
CA THR A 138 -9.95 6.31 -17.77
C THR A 138 -10.98 6.02 -18.86
N VAL A 139 -10.57 5.96 -20.13
CA VAL A 139 -11.52 5.78 -21.26
C VAL A 139 -12.16 4.39 -21.18
N ASP A 140 -13.48 4.32 -21.33
CA ASP A 140 -14.29 3.09 -21.30
C ASP A 140 -14.08 2.23 -20.03
N SER A 141 -13.85 2.84 -18.86
CA SER A 141 -13.49 2.12 -17.63
C SER A 141 -14.46 2.32 -16.45
N THR A 142 -14.50 1.34 -15.56
CA THR A 142 -15.22 1.39 -14.28
C THR A 142 -14.30 1.92 -13.20
N HIS A 143 -14.78 2.90 -12.42
CA HIS A 143 -14.01 3.55 -11.38
C HIS A 143 -14.30 2.97 -10.00
N TYR A 144 -13.24 2.84 -9.21
CA TYR A 144 -13.26 2.35 -7.84
C TYR A 144 -12.50 3.32 -6.93
N SER A 145 -12.86 3.30 -5.65
CA SER A 145 -12.19 4.08 -4.63
C SER A 145 -12.10 3.27 -3.34
N LEU A 146 -10.95 3.36 -2.67
CA LEU A 146 -10.71 2.81 -1.34
C LEU A 146 -10.27 3.93 -0.41
N PRO A 147 -11.21 4.63 0.26
CA PRO A 147 -10.87 5.53 1.35
C PRO A 147 -10.51 4.74 2.62
N VAL A 148 -9.42 5.14 3.28
CA VAL A 148 -8.97 4.58 4.56
C VAL A 148 -9.16 5.63 5.66
N LEU A 149 -9.99 5.31 6.65
CA LEU A 149 -10.39 6.23 7.71
C LEU A 149 -9.51 6.07 8.98
N ASN A 150 -9.69 6.99 9.92
CA ASN A 150 -9.13 6.92 11.29
C ASN A 150 -7.59 6.80 11.36
N ASN A 151 -6.85 7.48 10.47
CA ASN A 151 -5.37 7.37 10.38
C ASN A 151 -4.85 5.98 9.98
N GLY A 152 -5.71 5.09 9.46
CA GLY A 152 -5.24 3.90 8.75
C GLY A 152 -4.58 4.29 7.42
N SER A 153 -3.86 3.35 6.80
CA SER A 153 -3.20 3.60 5.52
C SER A 153 -3.09 2.39 4.62
N VAL A 154 -2.98 2.63 3.31
CA VAL A 154 -2.51 1.60 2.38
C VAL A 154 -1.00 1.47 2.52
N VAL A 155 -0.54 0.25 2.83
CA VAL A 155 0.86 -0.05 3.18
C VAL A 155 1.55 -0.98 2.17
N GLY A 156 0.81 -1.53 1.21
CA GLY A 156 1.36 -2.39 0.17
C GLY A 156 0.33 -2.77 -0.87
N MET A 157 0.79 -3.44 -1.91
CA MET A 157 -0.03 -3.90 -3.03
C MET A 157 0.25 -5.38 -3.33
N PHE A 158 -0.69 -6.01 -4.00
CA PHE A 158 -0.56 -7.31 -4.66
C PHE A 158 -1.37 -7.27 -5.95
N GLY A 159 -1.24 -8.23 -6.85
CA GLY A 159 -1.95 -8.13 -8.12
C GLY A 159 -1.68 -9.23 -9.12
N ARG A 160 -2.07 -8.97 -10.37
CA ARG A 160 -1.76 -9.81 -11.52
C ARG A 160 -1.14 -8.97 -12.61
N ALA A 161 -0.04 -9.44 -13.20
CA ALA A 161 0.66 -8.69 -14.22
C ALA A 161 1.25 -9.60 -15.32
N GLY A 162 1.27 -9.07 -16.54
CA GLY A 162 2.00 -9.60 -17.69
C GLY A 162 2.83 -8.47 -18.29
N ASP A 163 2.61 -8.13 -19.55
CA ASP A 163 3.12 -6.86 -20.11
C ASP A 163 2.43 -5.63 -19.51
N TYR A 164 1.23 -5.82 -18.94
CA TYR A 164 0.40 -4.79 -18.32
C TYR A 164 -0.05 -5.22 -16.92
N LEU A 165 -0.48 -4.26 -16.11
CA LEU A 165 -1.11 -4.54 -14.82
C LEU A 165 -2.57 -4.94 -15.03
N HIS A 166 -2.87 -6.23 -14.93
CA HIS A 166 -4.20 -6.78 -15.18
C HIS A 166 -5.14 -6.64 -13.98
N ALA A 167 -4.62 -6.84 -12.76
CA ALA A 167 -5.39 -6.69 -11.53
C ALA A 167 -4.55 -6.14 -10.39
N ILE A 168 -5.20 -5.44 -9.46
CA ILE A 168 -4.57 -4.88 -8.27
C ILE A 168 -5.41 -5.15 -7.02
N GLY A 169 -4.73 -5.35 -5.90
CA GLY A 169 -5.28 -5.38 -4.56
C GLY A 169 -4.36 -4.64 -3.60
N PHE A 170 -4.87 -4.37 -2.41
CA PHE A 170 -4.22 -3.49 -1.43
C PHE A 170 -4.09 -4.16 -0.08
N TYR A 171 -2.96 -3.91 0.57
CA TYR A 171 -2.75 -4.16 1.99
C TYR A 171 -3.04 -2.88 2.76
N VAL A 172 -3.95 -2.94 3.73
CA VAL A 172 -4.37 -1.81 4.55
C VAL A 172 -3.99 -2.09 6.00
N LEU A 173 -3.31 -1.16 6.63
CA LEU A 173 -3.07 -1.18 8.07
C LEU A 173 -4.15 -0.31 8.74
N PRO A 174 -5.09 -0.90 9.50
CA PRO A 174 -6.03 -0.16 10.33
C PRO A 174 -5.29 0.48 11.52
N PHE A 175 -5.79 1.61 12.00
CA PHE A 175 -5.31 2.26 13.23
C PHE A 175 -5.57 1.41 14.47
#